data_AF-A0A239MH66-F1
#
_entry.id   AF-A0A239MH66-F1
#
_cell.length_a   1.000
_cell.length_b   1.000
_cell.length_c   1.000
_cell.angle_alpha   90.00
_cell.angle_beta   90.00
_cell.angle_gamma   90.00
#
_symmetry.space_group_name_H-M   'P 1'
#
loop_
_entity.id
_entity.type
_entity.pdbx_description
1 polymer ?
#
loop_
_entity_poly.entity_id
_entity_poly.type
_entity_poly.pdbx_seq_one_letter_code
_entity_poly.pdbx_strand_id
1 'polypeptide(L)'
;MWQARQMSIALRKQYVSRPELSFGPLRFIECLPWLVLAAGMRVIAFSGGVIALPAIFVATVAVLLAFLVTARRSIELADGETHLGAMTLEDEFRLSLRILVRIGALMLVASMISVSLGISPLDLNFMGGIDGMAFDQPTAAGKIWNASIATLILLMIVGVERHDNRVRFFAACREFARRSAWLGVGLLVLTAAYFGLGFVQGLVRNAIAIYGQAPTTNTFIRNLIFFVFIFGFAMLRLWVTLMILTAALKQSHLRGD
;
A
#
# COMPACT_ATOMS: atom_id res chain seq x y z
N MET A 1 15.25 -22.32 -46.71
CA MET A 1 15.16 -22.99 -45.38
C MET A 1 15.77 -22.20 -44.22
N TRP A 2 16.79 -21.34 -44.43
CA TRP A 2 17.39 -20.53 -43.35
C TRP A 2 16.50 -19.39 -42.83
N GLN A 3 15.72 -18.74 -43.70
CA GLN A 3 14.84 -17.61 -43.33
C GLN A 3 13.65 -18.02 -42.44
N ALA A 4 13.08 -19.21 -42.64
CA ALA A 4 11.98 -19.72 -41.82
C ALA A 4 12.41 -19.99 -40.35
N ARG A 5 13.68 -20.37 -40.15
CA ARG A 5 14.26 -20.59 -38.81
C ARG A 5 14.57 -19.29 -38.08
N GLN A 6 14.99 -18.25 -38.81
CA GLN A 6 15.17 -16.90 -38.27
C GLN A 6 13.84 -16.27 -37.89
N MET A 7 12.79 -16.47 -38.71
CA MET A 7 11.45 -15.95 -38.45
C MET A 7 10.80 -16.64 -37.23
N SER A 8 11.02 -17.94 -37.01
CA SER A 8 10.55 -18.63 -35.80
C SER A 8 11.34 -18.28 -34.54
N ILE A 9 12.61 -17.89 -34.67
CA ILE A 9 13.42 -17.37 -33.56
C ILE A 9 13.05 -15.92 -33.24
N ALA A 10 12.75 -15.09 -34.24
CA ALA A 10 12.26 -13.73 -34.08
C ALA A 10 10.85 -13.73 -33.47
N LEU A 11 9.95 -14.59 -33.94
CA LEU A 11 8.62 -14.81 -33.35
C LEU A 11 8.72 -15.44 -31.96
N ARG A 12 9.67 -16.35 -31.69
CA ARG A 12 9.93 -16.83 -30.31
C ARG A 12 10.52 -15.76 -29.40
N LYS A 13 11.36 -14.85 -29.91
CA LYS A 13 11.83 -13.69 -29.15
C LYS A 13 10.71 -12.69 -28.87
N GLN A 14 9.71 -12.62 -29.75
CA GLN A 14 8.51 -11.82 -29.57
C GLN A 14 7.48 -12.51 -28.65
N TYR A 15 7.51 -13.85 -28.55
CA TYR A 15 6.71 -14.68 -27.66
C TYR A 15 7.38 -15.04 -26.32
N VAL A 16 8.60 -14.55 -26.06
CA VAL A 16 9.01 -14.27 -24.67
C VAL A 16 8.37 -12.93 -24.35
N SER A 17 7.05 -12.96 -24.27
CA SER A 17 6.23 -11.92 -23.70
C SER A 17 6.79 -11.72 -22.30
N ARG A 18 7.66 -10.70 -22.14
CA ARG A 18 7.90 -10.12 -20.83
C ARG A 18 6.48 -9.88 -20.31
N PRO A 19 6.06 -10.42 -19.15
CA PRO A 19 4.73 -10.13 -18.62
C PRO A 19 4.67 -8.61 -18.50
N GLU A 20 4.01 -7.98 -19.47
CA GLU A 20 3.86 -6.56 -19.52
C GLU A 20 2.96 -6.27 -18.34
N LEU A 21 3.56 -5.79 -17.25
CA LEU A 21 2.86 -5.12 -16.17
C LEU A 21 2.32 -3.80 -16.74
N SER A 22 1.39 -3.92 -17.67
CA SER A 22 0.43 -2.89 -17.92
C SER A 22 -0.40 -2.79 -16.62
N PHE A 23 -0.87 -1.60 -16.31
CA PHE A 23 -1.76 -1.40 -15.16
C PHE A 23 -3.00 -0.71 -15.70
N GLY A 24 -4.16 -1.37 -15.56
CA GLY A 24 -5.45 -0.88 -16.03
C GLY A 24 -6.03 0.20 -15.11
N PRO A 25 -7.15 0.84 -15.52
CA PRO A 25 -7.82 1.84 -14.71
C PRO A 25 -8.24 1.25 -13.34
N LEU A 26 -7.83 1.92 -12.26
CA LEU A 26 -7.99 1.44 -10.89
C LEU A 26 -9.48 1.35 -10.51
N ARG A 27 -9.99 0.12 -10.28
CA ARG A 27 -11.35 -0.13 -9.77
C ARG A 27 -11.34 -0.24 -8.25
N PHE A 28 -11.80 0.83 -7.59
CA PHE A 28 -11.85 0.92 -6.12
C PHE A 28 -13.05 0.24 -5.47
N ILE A 29 -14.07 -0.12 -6.25
CA ILE A 29 -15.32 -0.65 -5.68
C ILE A 29 -15.07 -1.93 -4.86
N GLU A 30 -14.10 -2.73 -5.28
CA GLU A 30 -13.80 -4.01 -4.66
C GLU A 30 -12.98 -3.88 -3.36
N CYS A 31 -12.24 -2.78 -3.17
CA CYS A 31 -11.55 -2.51 -1.92
C CYS A 31 -12.40 -1.73 -0.90
N LEU A 32 -13.57 -1.22 -1.31
CA LEU A 32 -14.49 -0.47 -0.43
C LEU A 32 -14.82 -1.23 0.86
N PRO A 33 -15.20 -2.53 0.86
CA PRO A 33 -15.58 -3.21 2.10
C PRO A 33 -14.43 -3.23 3.12
N TRP A 34 -13.21 -3.44 2.63
CA TRP A 34 -12.02 -3.47 3.46
C TRP A 34 -11.65 -2.09 4.00
N LEU A 35 -11.78 -1.03 3.19
CA LEU A 35 -11.56 0.34 3.64
C LEU A 35 -12.63 0.81 4.63
N VAL A 36 -13.89 0.43 4.44
CA VAL A 36 -14.99 0.71 5.38
C VAL A 36 -14.69 0.02 6.72
N LEU A 37 -14.28 -1.25 6.68
CA LEU A 37 -13.87 -1.99 7.87
C LEU A 37 -12.68 -1.32 8.58
N ALA A 38 -11.65 -0.93 7.84
CA ALA A 38 -10.48 -0.24 8.38
C ALA A 38 -10.84 1.09 9.05
N ALA A 39 -11.66 1.91 8.37
CA ALA A 39 -12.13 3.19 8.91
C ALA A 39 -13.00 2.99 10.16
N GLY A 40 -13.91 2.00 10.14
CA GLY A 40 -14.77 1.69 11.28
C GLY A 40 -13.98 1.24 12.50
N MET A 41 -13.01 0.34 12.32
CA MET A 41 -12.12 -0.11 13.39
C MET A 41 -11.23 1.02 13.92
N ARG A 42 -10.83 1.97 13.08
CA ARG A 42 -10.14 3.18 13.53
C ARG A 42 -11.01 4.08 14.40
N VAL A 43 -12.28 4.26 14.07
CA VAL A 43 -13.22 5.01 14.93
C VAL A 43 -13.35 4.34 16.30
N ILE A 44 -13.44 3.01 16.36
CA ILE A 44 -13.44 2.25 17.61
C ILE A 44 -12.11 2.44 18.36
N ALA A 45 -10.97 2.37 17.67
CA ALA A 45 -9.67 2.59 18.30
C ALA A 45 -9.50 4.01 18.87
N PHE A 46 -10.05 5.03 18.21
CA PHE A 46 -10.03 6.41 18.70
C PHE A 46 -10.88 6.62 19.95
N SER A 47 -11.87 5.76 20.19
CA SER A 47 -12.65 5.78 21.45
C SER A 47 -11.83 5.34 22.67
N GLY A 48 -10.65 4.74 22.45
CA GLY A 48 -9.71 4.32 23.48
C GLY A 48 -10.09 3.00 24.17
N GLY A 49 -9.33 2.66 25.22
CA GLY A 49 -9.56 1.46 26.03
C GLY A 49 -8.92 0.17 25.50
N VAL A 50 -9.23 -0.95 26.16
CA VAL A 50 -8.62 -2.27 25.92
C VAL A 50 -8.90 -2.79 24.49
N ILE A 51 -10.00 -2.35 23.87
CA ILE A 51 -10.42 -2.76 22.52
C ILE A 51 -9.62 -2.01 21.43
N ALA A 52 -8.88 -0.95 21.77
CA ALA A 52 -8.18 -0.15 20.78
C ALA A 52 -7.07 -0.93 20.03
N LEU A 53 -6.29 -1.74 20.74
CA LEU A 53 -5.23 -2.54 20.13
C LEU A 53 -5.75 -3.58 19.12
N PRO A 54 -6.72 -4.45 19.45
CA PRO A 54 -7.26 -5.38 18.46
C PRO A 54 -7.95 -4.65 17.31
N ALA A 55 -8.61 -3.52 17.55
CA ALA A 55 -9.21 -2.71 16.49
C ALA A 55 -8.14 -2.15 15.52
N ILE A 56 -7.00 -1.67 16.02
CA ILE A 56 -5.88 -1.25 15.18
C ILE A 56 -5.37 -2.42 14.34
N PHE A 57 -5.16 -3.59 14.94
CA PHE A 57 -4.69 -4.77 14.21
C PHE A 57 -5.64 -5.15 13.06
N VAL A 58 -6.95 -5.18 13.32
CA VAL A 58 -7.95 -5.47 12.27
C VAL A 58 -7.93 -4.38 11.20
N ALA A 59 -7.80 -3.11 11.58
CA ALA A 59 -7.68 -2.02 10.62
C ALA A 59 -6.46 -2.19 9.70
N THR A 60 -5.30 -2.54 10.26
CA THR A 60 -4.06 -2.77 9.51
C THR A 60 -4.21 -3.91 8.50
N VAL A 61 -4.80 -5.04 8.92
CA VAL A 61 -5.09 -6.18 8.03
C VAL A 61 -6.03 -5.75 6.91
N ALA A 62 -7.07 -4.98 7.23
CA ALA A 62 -8.04 -4.51 6.26
C ALA A 62 -7.43 -3.52 5.24
N VAL A 63 -6.54 -2.61 5.67
CA VAL A 63 -5.78 -1.74 4.76
C VAL A 63 -4.89 -2.55 3.82
N LEU A 64 -4.22 -3.58 4.33
CA LEU A 64 -3.38 -4.44 3.50
C LEU A 64 -4.19 -5.24 2.48
N LEU A 65 -5.37 -5.76 2.88
CA LEU A 65 -6.30 -6.43 1.97
C LEU A 65 -6.82 -5.48 0.90
N ALA A 66 -7.23 -4.26 1.28
CA ALA A 66 -7.64 -3.24 0.33
C ALA A 66 -6.53 -2.96 -0.70
N PHE A 67 -5.30 -2.78 -0.24
CA PHE A 67 -4.14 -2.55 -1.11
C PHE A 67 -3.88 -3.73 -2.04
N LEU A 68 -3.93 -4.97 -1.53
CA LEU A 68 -3.70 -6.19 -2.31
C LEU A 68 -4.75 -6.36 -3.42
N VAL A 69 -6.04 -6.23 -3.07
CA VAL A 69 -7.17 -6.37 -4.01
C VAL A 69 -7.05 -5.32 -5.11
N THR A 70 -6.81 -4.05 -4.76
CA THR A 70 -6.68 -3.00 -5.76
C THR A 70 -5.43 -3.18 -6.64
N ALA A 71 -4.31 -3.60 -6.06
CA ALA A 71 -3.09 -3.89 -6.83
C ALA A 71 -3.31 -5.02 -7.83
N ARG A 72 -3.93 -6.15 -7.42
CA ARG A 72 -4.22 -7.28 -8.31
C ARG A 72 -5.14 -6.90 -9.47
N ARG A 73 -6.26 -6.25 -9.18
CA ARG A 73 -7.20 -5.81 -10.22
C ARG A 73 -6.56 -4.83 -11.19
N SER A 74 -5.65 -3.99 -10.71
CA SER A 74 -4.91 -3.10 -11.60
C SER A 74 -4.02 -3.87 -12.58
N ILE A 75 -3.48 -5.03 -12.19
CA ILE A 75 -2.66 -5.88 -13.07
C ILE A 75 -3.54 -6.68 -14.04
N GLU A 76 -4.62 -7.29 -13.55
CA GLU A 76 -5.56 -8.08 -14.37
C GLU A 76 -6.23 -7.25 -15.47
N LEU A 77 -6.62 -6.01 -15.17
CA LEU A 77 -7.28 -5.11 -16.13
C LEU A 77 -6.37 -4.65 -17.28
N ALA A 78 -5.11 -5.02 -17.23
CA ALA A 78 -4.10 -4.59 -18.16
C ALA A 78 -3.63 -5.71 -19.09
N ASP A 79 -4.39 -6.80 -19.20
CA ASP A 79 -4.01 -8.03 -19.91
C ASP A 79 -2.76 -8.71 -19.33
N GLY A 80 -2.39 -8.40 -18.09
CA GLY A 80 -1.43 -9.22 -17.35
C GLY A 80 -2.08 -10.57 -17.02
N GLU A 81 -1.54 -11.68 -17.54
CA GLU A 81 -1.93 -13.01 -17.05
C GLU A 81 -1.49 -13.15 -15.59
N THR A 82 -2.43 -12.96 -14.66
CA THR A 82 -2.19 -13.23 -13.24
C THR A 82 -2.72 -14.63 -12.91
N HIS A 83 -1.85 -15.48 -12.36
CA HIS A 83 -2.30 -16.70 -11.69
C HIS A 83 -3.11 -16.39 -10.40
N LEU A 84 -3.27 -15.09 -10.06
CA LEU A 84 -3.99 -14.61 -8.89
C LEU A 84 -5.49 -14.39 -9.15
N GLY A 85 -5.92 -14.21 -10.40
CA GLY A 85 -7.34 -14.01 -10.74
C GLY A 85 -8.26 -15.21 -10.48
N ALA A 86 -7.67 -16.39 -10.25
CA ALA A 86 -8.37 -17.61 -9.85
C ALA A 86 -8.25 -17.91 -8.33
N MET A 87 -7.63 -17.03 -7.53
CA MET A 87 -7.46 -17.27 -6.10
C MET A 87 -8.77 -17.08 -5.35
N THR A 88 -9.05 -18.01 -4.44
CA THR A 88 -10.17 -17.88 -3.51
C THR A 88 -9.88 -16.76 -2.49
N LEU A 89 -10.93 -16.16 -1.91
CA LEU A 89 -10.80 -15.18 -0.83
C LEU A 89 -9.90 -15.66 0.32
N GLU A 90 -9.91 -16.97 0.59
CA GLU A 90 -9.05 -17.59 1.59
C GLU A 90 -7.57 -17.49 1.21
N ASP A 91 -7.23 -17.73 -0.06
CA ASP A 91 -5.85 -17.62 -0.53
C ASP A 91 -5.36 -16.17 -0.54
N GLU A 92 -6.25 -15.21 -0.85
CA GLU A 92 -5.95 -13.78 -0.74
C GLU A 92 -5.62 -13.38 0.70
N PHE A 93 -6.43 -13.85 1.65
CA PHE A 93 -6.22 -13.61 3.07
C PHE A 93 -4.95 -14.28 3.60
N ARG A 94 -4.67 -15.53 3.18
CA ARG A 94 -3.41 -16.21 3.54
C ARG A 94 -2.19 -15.50 2.93
N LEU A 95 -2.31 -14.94 1.73
CA LEU A 95 -1.23 -14.16 1.11
C LEU A 95 -1.01 -12.84 1.87
N SER A 96 -2.09 -12.11 2.19
CA SER A 96 -1.99 -10.87 2.94
C SER A 96 -1.35 -11.10 4.31
N LEU A 97 -1.73 -12.16 5.02
CA LEU A 97 -1.08 -12.56 6.28
C LEU A 97 0.41 -12.90 6.09
N ARG A 98 0.78 -13.62 5.02
CA ARG A 98 2.19 -13.92 4.75
C ARG A 98 3.02 -12.67 4.45
N ILE A 99 2.44 -11.67 3.78
CA ILE A 99 3.06 -10.36 3.57
C ILE A 99 3.15 -9.61 4.90
N LEU A 100 2.06 -9.58 5.66
CA LEU A 100 1.93 -8.90 6.95
C LEU A 100 2.96 -9.39 7.95
N VAL A 101 3.19 -10.71 8.08
CA VAL A 101 4.18 -11.26 9.02
C VAL A 101 5.58 -10.77 8.68
N ARG A 102 5.93 -10.67 7.39
CA ARG A 102 7.28 -10.27 6.97
C ARG A 102 7.51 -8.77 7.08
N ILE A 103 6.52 -7.98 6.67
CA ILE A 103 6.57 -6.53 6.81
C ILE A 103 6.47 -6.16 8.29
N GLY A 104 5.65 -6.85 9.07
CA GLY A 104 5.57 -6.71 10.52
C GLY A 104 6.90 -7.03 11.21
N ALA A 105 7.58 -8.11 10.82
CA ALA A 105 8.92 -8.40 11.32
C ALA A 105 9.93 -7.31 10.95
N LEU A 106 9.90 -6.79 9.72
CA LEU A 106 10.73 -5.66 9.30
C LEU A 106 10.45 -4.42 10.16
N MET A 107 9.18 -4.09 10.40
CA MET A 107 8.76 -2.94 11.20
C MET A 107 9.18 -3.09 12.66
N LEU A 108 9.11 -4.31 13.22
CA LEU A 108 9.58 -4.61 14.56
C LEU A 108 11.10 -4.43 14.67
N VAL A 109 11.86 -4.96 13.72
CA VAL A 109 13.33 -4.79 13.66
C VAL A 109 13.69 -3.30 13.51
N ALA A 110 13.05 -2.57 12.61
CA ALA A 110 13.28 -1.13 12.43
C ALA A 110 12.96 -0.32 13.70
N SER A 111 11.89 -0.70 14.41
CA SER A 111 11.52 -0.08 15.68
C SER A 111 12.56 -0.37 16.77
N MET A 112 13.03 -1.63 16.89
CA MET A 112 14.09 -2.00 17.81
C MET A 112 15.40 -1.25 17.54
N ILE A 113 15.79 -1.11 16.26
CA ILE A 113 16.98 -0.35 15.87
C ILE A 113 16.84 1.11 16.27
N SER A 114 15.68 1.72 16.02
CA SER A 114 15.41 3.12 16.38
C SER A 114 15.50 3.36 17.88
N VAL A 115 15.01 2.42 18.69
CA VAL A 115 15.16 2.44 20.16
C VAL A 115 16.63 2.30 20.56
N SER A 116 17.37 1.39 19.94
CA SER A 116 18.79 1.16 20.23
C SER A 116 19.69 2.36 19.88
N LEU A 117 19.29 3.15 18.87
CA LEU A 117 19.98 4.37 18.46
C LEU A 117 19.57 5.60 19.30
N GLY A 118 18.68 5.43 20.29
CA GLY A 118 18.23 6.50 21.17
C GLY A 118 17.36 7.56 20.49
N ILE A 119 16.85 7.27 19.28
CA ILE A 119 16.09 8.25 18.47
C ILE A 119 14.71 8.52 19.10
N SER A 120 14.15 7.59 19.87
CA SER A 120 13.14 7.76 20.93
C SER A 120 12.71 6.39 21.48
N PRO A 121 12.18 6.27 22.71
CA PRO A 121 11.97 4.96 23.35
C PRO A 121 10.84 4.10 22.78
N LEU A 122 10.00 4.65 21.89
CA LEU A 122 8.81 3.97 21.37
C LEU A 122 8.24 4.75 20.20
N ASP A 123 9.05 4.91 19.15
CA ASP A 123 8.63 5.65 17.97
C ASP A 123 7.63 4.78 17.18
N LEU A 124 6.39 4.71 17.69
CA LEU A 124 5.21 4.01 17.14
C LEU A 124 4.99 4.31 15.66
N ASN A 125 5.58 5.40 15.18
CA ASN A 125 5.66 5.80 13.78
C ASN A 125 6.25 4.68 12.89
N PHE A 126 7.29 3.96 13.32
CA PHE A 126 7.85 2.85 12.52
C PHE A 126 6.96 1.60 12.54
N MET A 127 6.21 1.38 13.63
CA MET A 127 5.18 0.33 13.71
C MET A 127 3.89 0.68 12.96
N GLY A 128 3.73 1.93 12.49
CA GLY A 128 2.58 2.38 11.70
C GLY A 128 2.79 2.34 10.18
N GLY A 129 3.85 1.67 9.70
CA GLY A 129 4.25 1.61 8.28
C GLY A 129 3.13 1.21 7.30
N ILE A 130 2.37 0.16 7.63
CA ILE A 130 1.27 -0.35 6.80
C ILE A 130 0.06 0.59 6.87
N ASP A 131 -0.28 1.03 8.08
CA ASP A 131 -1.38 1.98 8.28
C ASP A 131 -1.14 3.28 7.54
N GLY A 132 0.12 3.68 7.41
CA GLY A 132 0.58 4.81 6.62
C GLY A 132 0.17 4.84 5.15
N MET A 133 -0.30 3.72 4.59
CA MET A 133 -0.84 3.64 3.23
C MET A 133 -2.25 4.23 3.12
N ALA A 134 -3.00 4.25 4.22
CA ALA A 134 -4.36 4.79 4.28
C ALA A 134 -4.44 6.00 5.22
N PHE A 135 -3.75 5.95 6.35
CA PHE A 135 -3.82 6.95 7.41
C PHE A 135 -2.57 7.83 7.44
N ASP A 136 -2.75 9.10 7.76
CA ASP A 136 -1.64 10.05 7.82
C ASP A 136 -0.75 9.79 9.02
N GLN A 137 0.56 9.91 8.82
CA GLN A 137 1.52 9.93 9.91
C GLN A 137 2.02 11.35 10.18
N PRO A 138 2.18 11.72 11.47
CA PRO A 138 2.52 13.07 11.85
C PRO A 138 3.98 13.44 11.53
N THR A 139 4.89 12.46 11.48
CA THR A 139 6.32 12.72 11.31
C THR A 139 6.77 12.60 9.86
N ALA A 140 7.73 13.45 9.47
CA ALA A 140 8.37 13.39 8.16
C ALA A 140 9.04 12.03 7.89
N ALA A 141 9.76 11.52 8.89
CA ALA A 141 10.40 10.20 8.83
C ALA A 141 9.35 9.08 8.67
N GLY A 142 8.22 9.17 9.37
CA GLY A 142 7.11 8.22 9.23
C GLY A 142 6.52 8.21 7.82
N LYS A 143 6.35 9.38 7.18
CA LYS A 143 5.85 9.45 5.79
C LYS A 143 6.78 8.77 4.78
N ILE A 144 8.08 8.99 4.90
CA ILE A 144 9.10 8.32 4.05
C ILE A 144 9.10 6.81 4.31
N TRP A 145 9.01 6.41 5.59
CA TRP A 145 8.92 5.01 5.99
C TRP A 145 7.69 4.32 5.39
N ASN A 146 6.52 4.94 5.49
CA ASN A 146 5.27 4.42 4.93
C ASN A 146 5.35 4.24 3.42
N ALA A 147 5.94 5.23 2.71
CA ALA A 147 6.13 5.16 1.27
C ALA A 147 7.07 3.99 0.89
N SER A 148 8.09 3.74 1.72
CA SER A 148 9.03 2.62 1.54
C SER A 148 8.34 1.27 1.77
N ILE A 149 7.55 1.15 2.84
CA ILE A 149 6.76 -0.04 3.13
C ILE A 149 5.75 -0.34 2.02
N ALA A 150 5.02 0.68 1.54
CA ALA A 150 4.09 0.53 0.43
C ALA A 150 4.77 0.02 -0.85
N THR A 151 5.96 0.56 -1.15
CA THR A 151 6.77 0.12 -2.30
C THR A 151 7.20 -1.34 -2.15
N LEU A 152 7.67 -1.73 -0.96
CA LEU A 152 8.08 -3.11 -0.68
C LEU A 152 6.90 -4.08 -0.77
N ILE A 153 5.73 -3.71 -0.24
CA ILE A 153 4.51 -4.52 -0.33
C ILE A 153 4.15 -4.72 -1.81
N LEU A 154 4.14 -3.66 -2.61
CA LEU A 154 3.83 -3.77 -4.04
C LEU A 154 4.83 -4.68 -4.78
N LEU A 155 6.13 -4.53 -4.51
CA LEU A 155 7.15 -5.41 -5.08
C LEU A 155 7.00 -6.87 -4.64
N MET A 156 6.58 -7.11 -3.40
CA MET A 156 6.29 -8.45 -2.92
C MET A 156 5.08 -9.05 -3.65
N ILE A 157 4.03 -8.26 -3.89
CA ILE A 157 2.85 -8.70 -4.66
C ILE A 157 3.26 -9.07 -6.09
N VAL A 158 3.96 -8.18 -6.79
CA VAL A 158 4.46 -8.42 -8.16
C VAL A 158 5.45 -9.60 -8.21
N GLY A 159 6.27 -9.78 -7.16
CA GLY A 159 7.21 -10.88 -7.07
C GLY A 159 6.55 -12.24 -6.85
N VAL A 160 5.41 -12.28 -6.15
CA VAL A 160 4.61 -13.49 -5.91
C VAL A 160 3.98 -14.00 -7.21
N GLU A 161 3.53 -13.10 -8.08
CA GLU A 161 3.02 -13.45 -9.41
C GLU A 161 4.08 -14.13 -10.28
N ARG A 162 5.33 -13.70 -10.20
CA ARG A 162 6.44 -14.21 -11.04
C ARG A 162 7.04 -15.54 -10.57
N HIS A 163 6.86 -15.90 -9.30
CA HIS A 163 7.59 -16.99 -8.67
C HIS A 163 6.70 -17.92 -7.84
N ASP A 164 5.61 -18.39 -8.45
CA ASP A 164 4.87 -19.58 -8.03
C ASP A 164 4.37 -19.49 -6.57
N ASN A 165 3.70 -18.37 -6.26
CA ASN A 165 3.00 -18.11 -5.00
C ASN A 165 3.89 -18.06 -3.72
N ARG A 166 5.22 -17.96 -3.89
CA ARG A 166 6.17 -17.80 -2.77
C ARG A 166 6.49 -16.32 -2.54
N VAL A 167 6.04 -15.81 -1.41
CA VAL A 167 6.51 -14.51 -0.92
C VAL A 167 8.03 -14.59 -0.76
N ARG A 168 8.80 -13.67 -1.35
CA ARG A 168 10.27 -13.59 -1.23
C ARG A 168 10.69 -12.16 -0.92
N PHE A 169 10.81 -11.84 0.37
CA PHE A 169 11.11 -10.49 0.85
C PHE A 169 12.48 -10.01 0.36
N PHE A 170 13.52 -10.85 0.47
CA PHE A 170 14.86 -10.52 -0.03
C PHE A 170 14.92 -10.31 -1.54
N ALA A 171 14.07 -11.01 -2.31
CA ALA A 171 13.98 -10.76 -3.75
C ALA A 171 13.36 -9.39 -4.03
N ALA A 172 12.32 -9.00 -3.28
CA ALA A 172 11.72 -7.66 -3.38
C ALA A 172 12.73 -6.56 -2.98
N CYS A 173 13.48 -6.74 -1.89
CA CYS A 173 14.54 -5.79 -1.49
C CYS A 173 15.67 -5.71 -2.52
N ARG A 174 16.07 -6.84 -3.12
CA ARG A 174 17.07 -6.87 -4.18
C ARG A 174 16.58 -6.16 -5.45
N GLU A 175 15.32 -6.35 -5.80
CA GLU A 175 14.70 -5.67 -6.95
C GLU A 175 14.59 -4.17 -6.70
N PHE A 176 14.23 -3.77 -5.47
CA PHE A 176 14.25 -2.38 -5.02
C PHE A 176 15.65 -1.78 -5.14
N ALA A 177 16.69 -2.48 -4.67
CA ALA A 177 18.07 -2.03 -4.75
C ALA A 177 18.56 -1.93 -6.21
N ARG A 178 18.26 -2.92 -7.05
CA ARG A 178 18.63 -2.95 -8.47
C ARG A 178 17.95 -1.84 -9.28
N ARG A 179 16.72 -1.46 -8.93
CA ARG A 179 15.94 -0.41 -9.61
C ARG A 179 15.82 0.88 -8.79
N SER A 180 16.74 1.08 -7.84
CA SER A 180 16.68 2.15 -6.84
C SER A 180 16.64 3.55 -7.43
N ALA A 181 17.22 3.78 -8.61
CA ALA A 181 17.15 5.10 -9.26
C ALA A 181 15.70 5.47 -9.64
N TRP A 182 14.93 4.54 -10.22
CA TRP A 182 13.56 4.82 -10.69
C TRP A 182 12.51 4.60 -9.59
N LEU A 183 12.67 3.55 -8.80
CA LEU A 183 11.84 3.34 -7.61
C LEU A 183 12.09 4.42 -6.56
N GLY A 184 13.31 4.98 -6.50
CA GLY A 184 13.65 6.13 -5.68
C GLY A 184 12.91 7.39 -6.12
N VAL A 185 12.81 7.66 -7.43
CA VAL A 185 11.98 8.76 -7.94
C VAL A 185 10.50 8.53 -7.59
N GLY A 186 9.98 7.31 -7.80
CA GLY A 186 8.62 6.96 -7.39
C GLY A 186 8.38 7.16 -5.89
N LEU A 187 9.35 6.78 -5.06
CA LEU A 187 9.33 6.97 -3.61
C LEU A 187 9.35 8.45 -3.22
N LEU A 188 10.15 9.28 -3.90
CA LEU A 188 10.21 10.72 -3.67
C LEU A 188 8.88 11.38 -4.03
N VAL A 189 8.31 11.05 -5.20
CA VAL A 189 7.02 11.57 -5.63
C VAL A 189 5.90 11.13 -4.67
N LEU A 190 5.91 9.86 -4.24
CA LEU A 190 4.96 9.34 -3.26
C LEU A 190 5.08 10.05 -1.91
N THR A 191 6.32 10.26 -1.46
CA THR A 191 6.60 11.00 -0.22
C THR A 191 6.06 12.43 -0.32
N ALA A 192 6.36 13.14 -1.41
CA ALA A 192 5.85 14.49 -1.65
C ALA A 192 4.31 14.51 -1.66
N ALA A 193 3.66 13.53 -2.27
CA ALA A 193 2.22 13.39 -2.25
C ALA A 193 1.68 13.16 -0.83
N TYR A 194 2.35 12.36 0.00
CA TYR A 194 1.98 12.18 1.42
C TYR A 194 2.14 13.45 2.25
N PHE A 195 3.12 14.30 1.94
CA PHE A 195 3.23 15.63 2.55
C PHE A 195 2.06 16.51 2.16
N GLY A 196 1.75 16.61 0.86
CA GLY A 196 0.63 17.41 0.36
C GLY A 196 -0.71 16.95 0.92
N LEU A 197 -1.00 15.64 0.85
CA LEU A 197 -2.22 15.06 1.41
C LEU A 197 -2.30 15.27 2.92
N GLY A 198 -1.19 15.10 3.66
CA GLY A 198 -1.18 15.34 5.10
C GLY A 198 -1.41 16.81 5.47
N PHE A 199 -0.91 17.75 4.67
CA PHE A 199 -1.19 19.18 4.85
C PHE A 199 -2.68 19.48 4.68
N VAL A 200 -3.28 19.03 3.57
CA VAL A 200 -4.72 19.21 3.31
C VAL A 200 -5.56 18.51 4.39
N GLN A 201 -5.19 17.29 4.78
CA GLN A 201 -5.83 16.54 5.85
C GLN A 201 -5.74 17.28 7.20
N GLY A 202 -4.60 17.93 7.49
CA GLY A 202 -4.41 18.76 8.67
C GLY A 202 -5.33 19.96 8.70
N LEU A 203 -5.47 20.68 7.58
CA LEU A 203 -6.39 21.82 7.46
C LEU A 203 -7.85 21.40 7.69
N VAL A 204 -8.29 20.33 7.04
CA VAL A 204 -9.67 19.83 7.18
C VAL A 204 -9.90 19.29 8.59
N ARG A 205 -8.93 18.58 9.19
CA ARG A 205 -9.03 18.12 10.59
C ARG A 205 -9.19 19.30 11.55
N ASN A 206 -8.46 20.39 11.32
CA ASN A 206 -8.61 21.60 12.13
C ASN A 206 -9.99 22.22 11.97
N ALA A 207 -10.50 22.34 10.74
CA ALA A 207 -11.86 22.80 10.48
C ALA A 207 -12.94 21.94 11.17
N ILE A 208 -12.80 20.61 11.11
CA ILE A 208 -13.70 19.68 11.81
C ILE A 208 -13.58 19.82 13.33
N ALA A 209 -12.36 20.04 13.86
CA ALA A 209 -12.15 20.25 15.28
C ALA A 209 -12.85 21.52 15.78
N ILE A 210 -12.76 22.62 15.04
CA ILE A 210 -13.46 23.88 15.33
C ILE A 210 -14.98 23.65 15.33
N TYR A 211 -15.51 22.96 14.32
CA TYR A 211 -16.93 22.60 14.25
C TYR A 211 -17.36 21.69 15.42
N GLY A 212 -16.50 20.75 15.83
CA GLY A 212 -16.74 19.80 16.90
C GLY A 212 -16.74 20.39 18.31
N GLN A 213 -16.25 21.63 18.49
CA GLN A 213 -16.32 22.37 19.76
C GLN A 213 -17.61 23.19 19.92
N ALA A 214 -18.47 23.23 18.89
CA ALA A 214 -19.77 23.89 18.99
C ALA A 214 -20.69 23.13 19.98
N PRO A 215 -21.26 23.79 21.00
CA PRO A 215 -21.98 23.15 22.10
C PRO A 215 -23.29 22.42 21.72
N THR A 216 -23.75 22.53 20.47
CA THR A 216 -25.02 21.95 19.99
C THR A 216 -24.86 20.76 19.04
N THR A 217 -23.64 20.29 18.79
CA THR A 217 -23.40 19.27 17.76
C THR A 217 -23.71 17.86 18.28
N ASN A 218 -24.73 17.22 17.69
CA ASN A 218 -25.07 15.81 17.94
C ASN A 218 -23.86 14.88 17.72
N THR A 219 -23.55 14.06 18.72
CA THR A 219 -22.42 13.09 18.71
C THR A 219 -22.44 12.16 17.49
N PHE A 220 -23.62 11.76 17.02
CA PHE A 220 -23.76 10.92 15.83
C PHE A 220 -23.29 11.64 14.57
N ILE A 221 -23.72 12.88 14.35
CA ILE A 221 -23.35 13.70 13.19
C ILE A 221 -21.83 13.97 13.21
N ARG A 222 -21.28 14.25 14.40
CA ARG A 222 -19.83 14.42 14.59
C ARG A 222 -19.07 13.15 14.17
N ASN A 223 -19.47 11.98 14.66
CA ASN A 223 -18.81 10.71 14.33
C ASN A 223 -18.95 10.36 12.84
N LEU A 224 -20.10 10.65 12.22
CA LEU A 224 -20.32 10.45 10.79
C LEU A 224 -19.39 11.34 9.95
N ILE A 225 -19.26 12.62 10.28
CA ILE A 225 -18.34 13.54 9.59
C ILE A 225 -16.89 13.05 9.73
N PHE A 226 -16.48 12.64 10.93
CA PHE A 226 -15.15 12.07 11.15
C PHE A 226 -14.93 10.79 10.35
N PHE A 227 -15.93 9.90 10.31
CA PHE A 227 -15.85 8.66 9.53
C PHE A 227 -15.71 8.93 8.04
N VAL A 228 -16.57 9.76 7.45
CA VAL A 228 -16.51 10.12 6.02
C VAL A 228 -15.19 10.80 5.68
N PHE A 229 -14.70 11.67 6.56
CA PHE A 229 -13.39 12.32 6.41
C PHE A 229 -12.24 11.30 6.43
N ILE A 230 -12.17 10.44 7.43
CA ILE A 230 -11.12 9.40 7.56
C ILE A 230 -11.18 8.46 6.35
N PHE A 231 -12.38 8.00 5.99
CA PHE A 231 -12.61 7.09 4.89
C PHE A 231 -12.23 7.72 3.54
N GLY A 232 -12.65 8.95 3.28
CA GLY A 232 -12.34 9.67 2.04
C GLY A 232 -10.84 9.89 1.86
N PHE A 233 -10.14 10.32 2.91
CA PHE A 233 -8.67 10.46 2.85
C PHE A 233 -7.94 9.13 2.75
N ALA A 234 -8.43 8.07 3.41
CA ALA A 234 -7.88 6.73 3.27
C ALA A 234 -7.97 6.22 1.83
N MET A 235 -9.14 6.40 1.22
CA MET A 235 -9.38 6.04 -0.18
C MET A 235 -8.50 6.84 -1.14
N LEU A 236 -8.45 8.17 -0.97
CA LEU A 236 -7.62 9.06 -1.78
C LEU A 236 -6.13 8.71 -1.66
N ARG A 237 -5.65 8.48 -0.44
CA ARG A 237 -4.24 8.14 -0.19
C ARG A 237 -3.90 6.81 -0.86
N LEU A 238 -4.70 5.77 -0.63
CA LEU A 238 -4.46 4.45 -1.24
C LEU A 238 -4.48 4.52 -2.77
N TRP A 239 -5.37 5.33 -3.35
CA TRP A 239 -5.39 5.59 -4.80
C TRP A 239 -4.11 6.23 -5.30
N VAL A 240 -3.68 7.33 -4.67
CA VAL A 240 -2.45 8.04 -5.04
C VAL A 240 -1.23 7.13 -4.90
N THR A 241 -1.16 6.34 -3.83
CA THR A 241 -0.08 5.38 -3.60
C THR A 241 0.03 4.37 -4.73
N LEU A 242 -1.08 3.72 -5.08
CA LEU A 242 -1.08 2.74 -6.16
C LEU A 242 -0.79 3.40 -7.50
N MET A 243 -1.37 4.54 -7.80
CA MET A 243 -1.14 5.24 -9.08
C MET A 243 0.34 5.61 -9.26
N ILE A 244 0.98 6.18 -8.23
CA ILE A 244 2.39 6.59 -8.31
C ILE A 244 3.29 5.35 -8.41
N LEU A 245 3.05 4.34 -7.57
CA LEU A 245 3.91 3.16 -7.55
C LEU A 245 3.76 2.31 -8.81
N THR A 246 2.54 2.16 -9.34
CA THR A 246 2.31 1.44 -10.61
C THR A 246 2.93 2.20 -11.79
N ALA A 247 2.82 3.52 -11.83
CA ALA A 247 3.50 4.34 -12.84
C ALA A 247 5.04 4.22 -12.75
N ALA A 248 5.60 4.27 -11.54
CA ALA A 248 7.02 4.07 -11.30
C ALA A 248 7.48 2.67 -11.72
N LEU A 249 6.69 1.63 -11.41
CA LEU A 249 6.97 0.26 -11.83
C LEU A 249 6.91 0.10 -13.35
N LYS A 250 5.91 0.66 -14.02
CA LYS A 250 5.78 0.63 -15.48
C LYS A 250 6.97 1.31 -16.15
N GLN A 251 7.35 2.50 -15.68
CA GLN A 251 8.54 3.20 -16.18
C GLN A 251 9.82 2.40 -15.94
N SER A 252 9.97 1.75 -14.79
CA SER A 252 11.12 0.89 -14.50
C SER A 252 11.18 -0.35 -15.40
N HIS A 253 10.05 -0.84 -15.92
CA HIS A 253 9.99 -1.99 -16.84
C HIS A 253 10.23 -1.60 -18.29
N LEU A 254 9.71 -0.44 -18.73
CA LEU A 254 9.89 0.03 -20.12
C LEU A 254 11.34 0.44 -20.42
N ARG A 255 12.13 0.82 -19.41
CA ARG A 255 13.53 1.26 -19.56
C ARG A 255 14.55 0.35 -18.89
N GLY A 256 14.09 -0.75 -18.29
CA GLY A 256 14.94 -1.75 -17.65
C GLY A 256 15.18 -2.94 -18.57
N ASP A 257 16.41 -3.05 -19.05
CA ASP A 257 16.99 -4.32 -19.53
C ASP A 257 17.34 -5.26 -18.35
#